data_AF-A0A8H4P9C3-F1
#
_entry.id   AF-A0A8H4P9C3-F1
#
_cell.length_a   1.000
_cell.length_b   1.000
_cell.length_c   1.000
_cell.angle_alpha   90.00
_cell.angle_beta   90.00
_cell.angle_gamma   90.00
#
_symmetry.space_group_name_H-M   'P 1'
#
loop_
_entity.id
_entity.type
_entity.pdbx_description
1 polymer ?
#
loop_
_entity_poly.entity_id
_entity_poly.type
_entity_poly.pdbx_seq_one_letter_code
_entity_poly.pdbx_strand_id
1 'polypeptide(L)'
;MARNDFDTYSELYDKYFLFLDEQMSLVHRKPDRYSAATLEEFMSLIQDIRTNRNETKAGSVADTSERSLRSMDIAVQIWLTIHVQHSHSDHSGNISSTQFSWARDRRLDTSLEDLFAQRQDTKETRSRQIPSSFSIPNLVHHYDFKVAWTSDLLQHLRIDWKSKQITIFEHGICLRDHLEYDEISHPCPLPKAVIEEAVDTIRLLFPNSKETKRFLSREGRSFLKVPYGRGRRLSLGDYTYWRQSVVDLINHWEDGPKGWAQIRLNPDQGNLMEYATFWAATTVLILTTVSIMFGIASLVIAKQALDISIKSYNLALAEACAEANATDTLPGFCT
;
A
#
# COMPACT_ATOMS: atom_id res chain seq x y z
N MET A 1 -32.56 -1.02 -6.03
CA MET A 1 -31.57 -0.50 -6.98
C MET A 1 -32.25 -0.20 -8.30
N ALA A 2 -32.06 0.99 -8.89
CA ALA A 2 -32.59 1.28 -10.22
C ALA A 2 -31.76 0.56 -11.29
N ARG A 3 -32.41 -0.02 -12.30
CA ARG A 3 -31.76 -0.83 -13.36
C ARG A 3 -30.63 -0.08 -14.09
N ASN A 4 -30.75 1.24 -14.22
CA ASN A 4 -29.75 2.11 -14.84
C ASN A 4 -28.42 2.19 -14.07
N ASP A 5 -28.43 2.04 -12.74
CA ASP A 5 -27.21 2.06 -11.94
C ASP A 5 -26.43 0.75 -12.10
N PHE A 6 -27.12 -0.38 -12.22
CA PHE A 6 -26.47 -1.67 -12.40
C PHE A 6 -25.72 -1.73 -13.73
N ASP A 7 -26.33 -1.25 -14.82
CA ASP A 7 -25.68 -1.22 -16.13
C ASP A 7 -24.45 -0.29 -16.15
N THR A 8 -24.50 0.81 -15.40
CA THR A 8 -23.41 1.81 -15.29
C THR A 8 -22.22 1.29 -14.46
N TYR A 9 -22.48 0.43 -13.47
CA TYR A 9 -21.48 -0.04 -12.50
C TYR A 9 -21.23 -1.55 -12.55
N SER A 10 -21.66 -2.23 -13.61
CA SER A 10 -21.53 -3.69 -13.78
C SER A 10 -20.10 -4.20 -13.54
N GLU A 11 -19.10 -3.53 -14.11
CA GLU A 11 -17.66 -3.83 -13.90
C GLU A 11 -17.21 -3.78 -12.42
N LEU A 12 -17.94 -3.05 -11.57
CA LEU A 12 -17.64 -2.95 -10.13
C LEU A 12 -18.18 -4.14 -9.34
N TYR A 13 -19.21 -4.82 -9.87
CA TYR A 13 -19.79 -6.00 -9.26
C TYR A 13 -19.04 -7.28 -9.61
N ASP A 14 -18.23 -7.31 -10.67
CA ASP A 14 -17.46 -8.51 -11.06
C ASP A 14 -16.65 -9.10 -9.90
N LYS A 15 -15.99 -8.24 -9.12
CA LYS A 15 -15.20 -8.68 -7.95
C LYS A 15 -16.08 -9.14 -6.80
N TYR A 16 -17.22 -8.51 -6.60
CA TYR A 16 -18.19 -8.96 -5.61
C TYR A 16 -18.81 -10.31 -5.99
N PHE A 17 -19.11 -10.54 -7.27
CA PHE A 17 -19.60 -11.84 -7.75
C PHE A 17 -18.55 -12.95 -7.62
N LEU A 18 -17.26 -12.65 -7.83
CA LEU A 18 -16.18 -13.60 -7.53
C LEU A 18 -16.12 -13.94 -6.04
N PHE A 19 -16.31 -12.95 -5.16
CA PHE A 19 -16.40 -13.18 -3.73
C PHE A 19 -17.62 -14.05 -3.37
N LEU A 20 -18.78 -13.79 -3.97
CA LEU A 20 -19.98 -14.61 -3.79
C LEU A 20 -19.74 -16.06 -4.24
N ASP A 21 -19.14 -16.25 -5.41
CA ASP A 21 -18.79 -17.58 -5.93
C ASP A 21 -17.83 -18.32 -4.98
N GLU A 22 -16.84 -17.62 -4.41
CA GLU A 22 -15.95 -18.18 -3.39
C GLU A 22 -16.73 -18.62 -2.14
N GLN A 23 -17.63 -17.79 -1.62
CA GLN A 23 -18.46 -18.15 -0.46
C GLN A 23 -19.35 -19.35 -0.76
N MET A 24 -19.99 -19.38 -1.93
CA MET A 24 -20.81 -20.50 -2.35
C MET A 24 -19.97 -21.76 -2.52
N SER A 25 -18.77 -21.69 -3.11
CA SER A 25 -17.85 -22.83 -3.24
C SER A 25 -17.49 -23.42 -1.87
N LEU A 26 -17.27 -22.59 -0.85
CA LEU A 26 -17.00 -23.05 0.52
C LEU A 26 -18.17 -23.84 1.12
N VAL A 27 -19.40 -23.36 0.90
CA VAL A 27 -20.62 -24.04 1.34
C VAL A 27 -20.79 -25.38 0.62
N HIS A 28 -20.64 -25.40 -0.71
CA HIS A 28 -20.77 -26.60 -1.54
C HIS A 28 -19.71 -27.67 -1.22
N ARG A 29 -18.50 -27.28 -0.78
CA ARG A 29 -17.46 -28.23 -0.35
C ARG A 29 -17.81 -28.95 0.96
N LYS A 30 -18.72 -28.41 1.78
CA LYS A 30 -19.08 -28.94 3.09
C LYS A 30 -20.60 -28.84 3.33
N PRO A 31 -21.43 -29.50 2.51
CA PRO A 31 -22.88 -29.34 2.55
C PRO A 31 -23.45 -29.76 3.92
N ASP A 32 -22.86 -30.76 4.58
CA ASP A 32 -23.30 -31.23 5.91
C ASP A 32 -23.10 -30.22 7.05
N ARG A 33 -22.48 -29.06 6.79
CA ARG A 33 -22.22 -28.03 7.79
C ARG A 33 -23.18 -26.85 7.75
N TYR A 34 -24.02 -26.76 6.72
CA TYR A 34 -24.88 -25.61 6.45
C TYR A 34 -26.30 -26.11 6.21
N SER A 35 -27.31 -25.35 6.63
CA SER A 35 -28.72 -25.65 6.32
C SER A 35 -29.16 -25.02 4.99
N ALA A 36 -28.57 -23.87 4.63
CA ALA A 36 -28.70 -23.24 3.32
C ALA A 36 -27.54 -23.65 2.39
N ALA A 37 -27.87 -23.92 1.13
CA ALA A 37 -26.96 -24.34 0.06
C ALA A 37 -27.02 -23.40 -1.17
N THR A 38 -28.09 -22.64 -1.35
CA THR A 38 -28.26 -21.75 -2.52
C THR A 38 -28.18 -20.26 -2.14
N LEU A 39 -27.86 -19.41 -3.13
CA LEU A 39 -27.83 -17.96 -2.92
C LEU A 39 -29.21 -17.41 -2.53
N GLU A 40 -30.29 -17.97 -3.09
CA GLU A 40 -31.67 -17.56 -2.78
C GLU A 40 -32.01 -17.83 -1.31
N GLU A 41 -31.60 -18.99 -0.77
CA GLU A 41 -31.76 -19.30 0.66
C GLU A 41 -30.92 -18.38 1.55
N PHE A 42 -29.70 -18.02 1.14
CA PHE A 42 -28.93 -17.02 1.89
C PHE A 42 -29.58 -15.63 1.84
N MET A 43 -30.17 -15.25 0.71
CA MET A 43 -30.90 -13.99 0.59
C MET A 43 -32.17 -13.97 1.45
N SER A 44 -32.88 -15.11 1.57
CA SER A 44 -34.02 -15.21 2.50
C SER A 44 -33.56 -15.10 3.95
N LEU A 45 -32.45 -15.75 4.32
CA LEU A 45 -31.87 -15.61 5.66
C LEU A 45 -31.44 -14.16 5.97
N ILE A 46 -30.86 -13.45 5.00
CA ILE A 46 -30.53 -12.02 5.15
C ILE A 46 -31.80 -11.22 5.41
N GLN A 47 -32.89 -11.52 4.70
CA GLN A 47 -34.16 -10.85 4.89
C GLN A 47 -34.77 -11.15 6.26
N ASP A 48 -34.69 -12.39 6.72
CA ASP A 48 -35.17 -12.80 8.05
C ASP A 48 -34.37 -12.08 9.15
N ILE A 49 -33.04 -12.01 9.03
CA ILE A 49 -32.17 -11.28 9.96
C ILE A 49 -32.54 -9.78 10.00
N ARG A 50 -32.90 -9.20 8.85
CA ARG A 50 -33.32 -7.79 8.76
C ARG A 50 -34.65 -7.56 9.47
N THR A 51 -35.64 -8.42 9.22
CA THR A 51 -36.96 -8.31 9.84
C THR A 51 -36.89 -8.55 11.35
N ASN A 52 -36.05 -9.50 11.78
CA ASN A 52 -35.91 -9.90 13.18
C ASN A 52 -34.68 -9.26 13.86
N ARG A 53 -34.30 -8.03 13.49
CA ARG A 53 -33.10 -7.35 14.00
C ARG A 53 -33.00 -7.27 15.53
N ASN A 54 -34.15 -7.24 16.21
CA ASN A 54 -34.20 -7.14 17.67
C ASN A 54 -33.96 -8.46 18.39
N GLU A 55 -33.91 -9.57 17.67
CA GLU A 55 -33.72 -10.89 18.23
C GLU A 55 -32.23 -11.27 18.33
N THR A 56 -31.95 -12.22 19.21
CA THR A 56 -30.63 -12.84 19.29
C THR A 56 -30.44 -13.80 18.12
N LYS A 57 -29.19 -14.14 17.79
CA LYS A 57 -28.88 -15.09 16.72
C LYS A 57 -29.69 -16.39 16.83
N ALA A 58 -29.83 -16.93 18.04
CA ALA A 58 -30.62 -18.14 18.29
C ALA A 58 -32.14 -17.92 18.19
N GLY A 59 -32.62 -16.71 18.49
CA GLY A 59 -34.03 -16.35 18.37
C GLY A 59 -34.47 -16.19 16.90
N SER A 60 -33.57 -15.71 16.05
CA SER A 60 -33.87 -15.44 14.63
C SER A 60 -34.03 -16.68 13.76
N VAL A 61 -33.70 -17.87 14.25
CA VAL A 61 -33.84 -19.13 13.50
C VAL A 61 -34.95 -19.99 14.09
N ALA A 62 -35.80 -20.57 13.24
CA ALA A 62 -36.74 -21.61 13.65
C ALA A 62 -36.05 -22.90 14.15
N ASP A 63 -34.84 -23.19 13.66
CA ASP A 63 -34.00 -24.33 14.04
C ASP A 63 -32.66 -23.85 14.62
N THR A 64 -32.43 -24.12 15.90
CA THR A 64 -31.19 -23.72 16.61
C THR A 64 -30.00 -24.66 16.37
N SER A 65 -30.10 -25.55 15.37
CA SER A 65 -28.99 -26.42 14.98
C SER A 65 -27.73 -25.63 14.58
N GLU A 66 -26.57 -26.24 14.81
CA GLU A 66 -25.27 -25.67 14.40
C GLU A 66 -25.22 -25.33 12.91
N ARG A 67 -25.92 -26.11 12.08
CA ARG A 67 -25.96 -25.92 10.63
C ARG A 67 -26.64 -24.60 10.28
N SER A 68 -27.76 -24.31 10.92
CA SER A 68 -28.51 -23.08 10.68
C SER A 68 -27.80 -21.85 11.23
N LEU A 69 -27.17 -21.96 12.40
CA LEU A 69 -26.34 -20.88 12.94
C LEU A 69 -25.14 -20.54 12.05
N ARG A 70 -24.50 -21.56 11.43
CA ARG A 70 -23.41 -21.35 10.46
C ARG A 70 -23.90 -20.76 9.15
N SER A 71 -25.08 -21.15 8.67
CA SER A 71 -25.70 -20.53 7.49
C SER A 71 -26.01 -19.05 7.73
N MET A 72 -26.42 -18.68 8.95
CA MET A 72 -26.56 -17.27 9.31
C MET A 72 -25.23 -16.50 9.32
N ASP A 73 -24.14 -17.10 9.78
CA ASP A 73 -22.81 -16.48 9.73
C ASP A 73 -22.38 -16.17 8.30
N ILE A 74 -22.62 -17.11 7.37
CA ILE A 74 -22.36 -16.91 5.94
C ILE A 74 -23.30 -15.84 5.35
N ALA A 75 -24.57 -15.83 5.72
CA ALA A 75 -25.53 -14.81 5.29
C ALA A 75 -25.07 -13.40 5.70
N VAL A 76 -24.63 -13.23 6.95
CA VAL A 76 -24.07 -11.96 7.45
C VAL A 76 -22.76 -11.61 6.75
N GLN A 77 -21.88 -12.58 6.51
CA GLN A 77 -20.62 -12.37 5.81
C GLN A 77 -20.84 -11.92 4.36
N ILE A 78 -21.80 -12.52 3.65
CA ILE A 78 -22.20 -12.11 2.30
C ILE A 78 -22.78 -10.70 2.34
N TRP A 79 -23.70 -10.43 3.26
CA TRP A 79 -24.39 -9.14 3.33
C TRP A 79 -23.48 -7.97 3.70
N LEU A 80 -22.66 -8.12 4.73
CA LEU A 80 -21.88 -7.03 5.31
C LEU A 80 -20.43 -7.02 4.83
N THR A 81 -20.00 -8.03 4.06
CA THR A 81 -18.60 -8.22 3.64
C THR A 81 -17.64 -8.21 4.84
N ILE A 82 -18.06 -8.84 5.94
CA ILE A 82 -17.30 -8.98 7.18
C ILE A 82 -17.12 -10.47 7.47
N HIS A 83 -15.88 -10.89 7.71
CA HIS A 83 -15.64 -12.29 8.05
C HIS A 83 -16.19 -12.62 9.44
N VAL A 84 -17.09 -13.61 9.51
CA VAL A 84 -17.64 -14.10 10.77
C VAL A 84 -16.95 -15.40 11.14
N GLN A 85 -16.36 -15.44 12.33
CA GLN A 85 -15.75 -16.65 12.85
C GLN A 85 -16.79 -17.61 13.40
N HIS A 86 -16.70 -18.84 12.94
CA HIS A 86 -17.47 -19.95 13.49
C HIS A 86 -16.77 -20.41 14.77
N SER A 87 -17.36 -20.14 15.93
CA SER A 87 -16.81 -20.61 17.22
C SER A 87 -16.64 -22.13 17.20
N HIS A 88 -15.39 -22.59 17.26
CA HIS A 88 -15.04 -24.00 17.43
C HIS A 88 -13.65 -24.17 18.03
N SER A 89 -13.33 -23.44 19.10
CA SER A 89 -12.29 -23.84 20.07
C SER A 89 -12.14 -22.79 21.15
N ASP A 90 -12.42 -23.18 22.40
CA ASP A 90 -11.91 -22.57 23.62
C ASP A 90 -10.38 -22.72 23.71
N HIS A 91 -9.65 -22.17 22.75
CA HIS A 91 -8.20 -21.99 22.88
C HIS A 91 -7.96 -20.49 23.01
N SER A 92 -7.99 -20.06 24.27
CA SER A 92 -7.49 -18.78 24.74
C SER A 92 -6.00 -18.64 24.37
N GLY A 93 -5.74 -18.11 23.19
CA GLY A 93 -4.40 -17.77 22.71
C GLY A 93 -4.50 -16.54 21.84
N ASN A 94 -4.32 -15.36 22.44
CA ASN A 94 -4.27 -14.03 21.79
C ASN A 94 -5.22 -13.85 20.60
N ILE A 95 -6.51 -13.66 20.90
CA ILE A 95 -7.48 -13.16 19.91
C ILE A 95 -6.93 -11.83 19.38
N SER A 96 -6.49 -11.85 18.13
CA SER A 96 -6.15 -10.62 17.42
C SER A 96 -7.46 -9.82 17.29
N SER A 97 -7.43 -8.54 17.66
CA SER A 97 -8.57 -7.58 17.71
C SER A 97 -9.32 -7.34 16.39
N THR A 98 -9.09 -8.19 15.38
CA THR A 98 -9.64 -8.08 14.03
C THR A 98 -10.66 -9.16 13.69
N GLN A 99 -11.02 -10.03 14.64
CA GLN A 99 -11.91 -11.16 14.39
C GLN A 99 -13.30 -10.89 14.97
N PHE A 100 -14.35 -11.00 14.16
CA PHE A 100 -15.73 -10.86 14.59
C PHE A 100 -16.37 -12.23 14.83
N SER A 101 -17.02 -12.39 15.97
CA SER A 101 -17.76 -13.59 16.34
C SER A 101 -19.15 -13.19 16.80
N TRP A 102 -20.18 -13.70 16.13
CA TRP A 102 -21.57 -13.45 16.51
C TRP A 102 -22.08 -14.55 17.45
N ALA A 103 -22.12 -14.23 18.74
CA ALA A 103 -22.56 -15.14 19.80
C ALA A 103 -24.07 -15.43 19.71
N ARG A 104 -24.47 -16.62 20.17
CA ARG A 104 -25.85 -17.14 20.04
C ARG A 104 -26.89 -16.31 20.77
N ASP A 105 -26.50 -15.80 21.92
CA ASP A 105 -27.29 -15.03 22.88
C ASP A 105 -27.22 -13.53 22.63
N ARG A 106 -26.53 -13.09 21.56
CA ARG A 106 -26.35 -11.67 21.25
C ARG A 106 -27.05 -11.27 19.96
N ARG A 107 -27.47 -10.01 19.94
CA ARG A 107 -27.97 -9.34 18.73
C ARG A 107 -26.81 -8.96 17.83
N LEU A 108 -27.07 -8.88 16.52
CA LEU A 108 -26.07 -8.54 15.51
C LEU A 108 -25.58 -7.10 15.69
N ASP A 109 -26.50 -6.16 15.90
CA ASP A 109 -26.20 -4.73 16.08
C ASP A 109 -25.32 -4.48 17.30
N THR A 110 -25.69 -4.99 18.47
CA THR A 110 -24.88 -4.85 19.69
C THR A 110 -23.49 -5.47 19.53
N SER A 111 -23.38 -6.59 18.82
CA SER A 111 -22.09 -7.24 18.58
C SER A 111 -21.18 -6.41 17.67
N LEU A 112 -21.76 -5.74 16.66
CA LEU A 112 -21.02 -4.85 15.76
C LEU A 112 -20.66 -3.53 16.46
N GLU A 113 -21.57 -2.95 17.24
CA GLU A 113 -21.31 -1.76 18.05
C GLU A 113 -20.16 -2.00 19.04
N ASP A 114 -20.18 -3.10 19.78
CA ASP A 114 -19.10 -3.49 20.70
C ASP A 114 -17.76 -3.62 19.95
N LEU A 115 -17.77 -4.25 18.77
CA LEU A 115 -16.57 -4.44 17.95
C LEU A 115 -15.97 -3.11 17.52
N PHE A 116 -16.79 -2.18 17.04
CA PHE A 116 -16.32 -0.88 16.57
C PHE A 116 -16.00 0.07 17.72
N ALA A 117 -16.70 -0.01 18.85
CA ALA A 117 -16.38 0.73 20.07
C ALA A 117 -14.98 0.37 20.60
N GLN A 118 -14.60 -0.91 20.55
CA GLN A 118 -13.25 -1.35 20.92
C GLN A 118 -12.16 -0.77 19.99
N ARG A 119 -12.50 -0.41 18.76
CA ARG A 119 -11.58 0.22 17.79
C ARG A 119 -11.50 1.73 17.91
N GLN A 120 -12.42 2.37 18.63
CA GLN A 120 -12.39 3.82 18.80
C GLN A 120 -11.18 4.20 19.65
N ASP A 121 -10.25 4.95 19.05
CA ASP A 121 -9.15 5.53 19.79
C ASP A 121 -9.64 6.78 20.55
N THR A 122 -9.71 6.67 21.88
CA THR A 122 -10.10 7.75 22.79
C THR A 122 -8.98 8.76 23.04
N LYS A 123 -7.77 8.53 22.52
CA LYS A 123 -6.69 9.51 22.67
C LYS A 123 -6.92 10.66 21.71
N GLU A 124 -7.21 11.83 22.28
CA GLU A 124 -7.17 13.13 21.60
C GLU A 124 -5.74 13.43 21.14
N THR A 125 -5.33 12.81 20.05
CA THR A 125 -4.18 13.28 19.30
C THR A 125 -4.62 14.55 18.59
N ARG A 126 -3.97 15.67 18.90
CA ARG A 126 -4.20 16.99 18.28
C ARG A 126 -4.43 16.83 16.77
N SER A 127 -5.36 17.62 16.23
CA SER A 127 -5.65 17.73 14.79
C SER A 127 -4.35 17.84 13.98
N ARG A 128 -3.84 16.69 13.54
CA ARG A 128 -2.66 16.58 12.70
C ARG A 128 -3.15 16.57 11.26
N GLN A 129 -2.56 17.42 10.44
CA GLN A 129 -2.84 17.44 9.01
C GLN A 129 -2.10 16.29 8.33
N ILE A 130 -2.83 15.54 7.51
CA ILE A 130 -2.29 14.46 6.70
C ILE A 130 -1.66 15.09 5.44
N PRO A 131 -0.42 14.75 5.07
CA PRO A 131 0.22 15.29 3.89
C PRO A 131 -0.63 15.05 2.63
N SER A 132 -0.80 16.08 1.78
CA SER A 132 -1.61 15.95 0.56
C SER A 132 -1.05 14.92 -0.42
N SER A 133 0.26 14.67 -0.39
CA SER A 133 0.97 13.65 -1.16
C SER A 133 0.83 12.24 -0.59
N PHE A 134 0.30 12.06 0.62
CA PHE A 134 0.08 10.75 1.23
C PHE A 134 -0.91 9.92 0.40
N SER A 135 -0.46 8.82 -0.17
CA SER A 135 -1.31 7.93 -0.98
C SER A 135 -0.69 6.54 -1.09
N ILE A 136 -1.52 5.52 -1.35
CA ILE A 136 -1.06 4.15 -1.57
C ILE A 136 -0.11 4.02 -2.76
N PRO A 137 -0.37 4.63 -3.94
CA PRO A 137 0.60 4.60 -5.03
C PRO A 137 1.98 5.10 -4.62
N ASN A 138 2.05 6.13 -3.78
CA ASN A 138 3.31 6.66 -3.29
C ASN A 138 3.95 5.77 -2.22
N LEU A 139 3.16 5.18 -1.32
CA LEU A 139 3.65 4.19 -0.34
C LEU A 139 4.25 2.96 -1.04
N VAL A 140 3.59 2.47 -2.09
CA VAL A 140 4.11 1.35 -2.91
C VAL A 140 5.37 1.77 -3.65
N HIS A 141 5.38 2.94 -4.28
CA HIS A 141 6.49 3.37 -5.14
C HIS A 141 7.75 3.80 -4.36
N HIS A 142 7.58 4.50 -3.25
CA HIS A 142 8.67 5.15 -2.52
C HIS A 142 9.04 4.49 -1.19
N TYR A 143 8.12 3.70 -0.61
CA TYR A 143 8.30 3.08 0.72
C TYR A 143 8.30 1.55 0.67
N ASP A 144 8.18 0.97 -0.54
CA ASP A 144 8.27 -0.47 -0.79
C ASP A 144 7.16 -1.26 -0.04
N PHE A 145 5.98 -0.64 0.08
CA PHE A 145 4.78 -1.35 0.51
C PHE A 145 4.16 -2.16 -0.64
N LYS A 146 3.41 -3.19 -0.27
CA LYS A 146 2.55 -3.97 -1.14
C LYS A 146 1.10 -3.80 -0.73
N VAL A 147 0.19 -3.90 -1.69
CA VAL A 147 -1.25 -3.89 -1.40
C VAL A 147 -1.76 -5.32 -1.44
N ALA A 148 -2.44 -5.74 -0.37
CA ALA A 148 -3.31 -6.91 -0.38
C ALA A 148 -4.76 -6.44 -0.50
N TRP A 149 -5.48 -6.97 -1.48
CA TRP A 149 -6.91 -6.73 -1.61
C TRP A 149 -7.68 -7.71 -0.73
N THR A 150 -8.74 -7.24 -0.07
CA THR A 150 -9.59 -8.09 0.76
C THR A 150 -11.07 -7.79 0.53
N SER A 151 -11.87 -8.84 0.64
CA SER A 151 -13.33 -8.76 0.72
C SER A 151 -13.84 -8.52 2.15
N ASP A 152 -12.96 -8.48 3.15
CA ASP A 152 -13.32 -8.30 4.56
C ASP A 152 -13.08 -6.85 5.02
N LEU A 153 -14.16 -6.13 5.29
CA LEU A 153 -14.12 -4.73 5.73
C LEU A 153 -13.34 -4.55 7.04
N LEU A 154 -13.37 -5.54 7.94
CA LEU A 154 -12.66 -5.45 9.22
C LEU A 154 -11.15 -5.48 9.08
N GLN A 155 -10.65 -6.03 7.97
CA GLN A 155 -9.23 -6.08 7.64
C GLN A 155 -8.78 -4.86 6.83
N HIS A 156 -9.68 -3.94 6.50
CA HIS A 156 -9.31 -2.69 5.86
C HIS A 156 -8.27 -1.95 6.69
N LEU A 157 -7.21 -1.47 6.03
CA LEU A 157 -6.07 -0.78 6.63
C LEU A 157 -5.30 -1.60 7.68
N ARG A 158 -5.36 -2.93 7.62
CA ARG A 158 -4.43 -3.78 8.38
C ARG A 158 -3.04 -3.72 7.76
N ILE A 159 -2.03 -3.48 8.59
CA ILE A 159 -0.64 -3.36 8.17
C ILE A 159 0.15 -4.56 8.70
N ASP A 160 0.77 -5.32 7.80
CA ASP A 160 1.80 -6.30 8.15
C ASP A 160 3.17 -5.65 7.94
N TRP A 161 3.79 -5.24 9.04
CA TRP A 161 5.12 -4.60 9.03
C TRP A 161 6.24 -5.53 8.59
N LYS A 162 6.08 -6.86 8.74
CA LYS A 162 7.10 -7.83 8.33
C LYS A 162 7.13 -7.99 6.82
N SER A 163 5.96 -8.09 6.20
CA SER A 163 5.84 -8.20 4.74
C SER A 163 5.69 -6.85 4.02
N LYS A 164 5.61 -5.75 4.79
CA LYS A 164 5.24 -4.40 4.34
C LYS A 164 3.98 -4.42 3.48
N GLN A 165 2.94 -5.09 3.96
CA GLN A 165 1.70 -5.24 3.21
C GLN A 165 0.57 -4.45 3.88
N ILE A 166 -0.12 -3.63 3.10
CA ILE A 166 -1.31 -2.89 3.51
C ILE A 166 -2.52 -3.59 2.92
N THR A 167 -3.44 -4.00 3.79
CA THR A 167 -4.68 -4.65 3.37
C THR A 167 -5.75 -3.60 3.06
N ILE A 168 -6.34 -3.64 1.88
CA ILE A 168 -7.31 -2.66 1.39
C ILE A 168 -8.60 -3.37 0.98
N PHE A 169 -9.72 -2.85 1.45
CA PHE A 169 -11.04 -3.37 1.12
C PHE A 169 -11.40 -2.97 -0.31
N GLU A 170 -11.84 -3.93 -1.11
CA GLU A 170 -11.99 -3.74 -2.56
C GLU A 170 -13.43 -3.46 -3.02
N HIS A 171 -14.45 -3.83 -2.22
CA HIS A 171 -15.85 -3.76 -2.63
C HIS A 171 -16.48 -2.40 -2.34
N GLY A 172 -15.95 -1.36 -3.00
CA GLY A 172 -16.47 0.01 -2.87
C GLY A 172 -17.98 0.14 -3.17
N ILE A 173 -18.50 -0.73 -4.04
CA ILE A 173 -19.92 -0.78 -4.38
C ILE A 173 -20.80 -1.14 -3.17
N CYS A 174 -20.35 -2.07 -2.33
CA CYS A 174 -21.06 -2.46 -1.10
C CYS A 174 -21.12 -1.29 -0.12
N LEU A 175 -20.05 -0.50 0.01
CA LEU A 175 -20.06 0.69 0.86
C LEU A 175 -21.05 1.74 0.37
N ARG A 176 -21.12 1.98 -0.95
CA ARG A 176 -22.12 2.90 -1.52
C ARG A 176 -23.53 2.39 -1.25
N ASP A 177 -23.78 1.11 -1.54
CA ASP A 177 -25.11 0.53 -1.36
C ASP A 177 -25.53 0.63 0.13
N HIS A 178 -24.61 0.41 1.08
CA HIS A 178 -24.85 0.66 2.51
C HIS A 178 -25.09 2.13 2.90
N LEU A 179 -24.53 3.10 2.18
CA LEU A 179 -24.77 4.53 2.41
C LEU A 179 -26.09 5.04 1.82
N GLU A 180 -26.53 4.45 0.71
CA GLU A 180 -27.77 4.81 0.02
C GLU A 180 -29.02 4.21 0.67
N TYR A 181 -28.86 3.19 1.52
CA TYR A 181 -29.99 2.62 2.26
C TYR A 181 -30.58 3.63 3.25
N ASP A 182 -31.89 3.81 3.15
CA ASP A 182 -32.68 4.60 4.09
C ASP A 182 -32.89 3.82 5.39
N GLU A 183 -32.62 4.46 6.53
CA GLU A 183 -32.74 3.87 7.87
C GLU A 183 -34.16 3.37 8.16
N ILE A 184 -35.17 3.97 7.50
CA ILE A 184 -36.58 3.67 7.71
C ILE A 184 -37.01 2.41 6.97
N SER A 185 -36.50 2.17 5.76
CA SER A 185 -36.97 1.07 4.91
C SER A 185 -36.07 -0.16 4.95
N HIS A 186 -34.75 0.01 5.11
CA HIS A 186 -33.77 -1.07 5.06
C HIS A 186 -32.59 -0.78 5.99
N PRO A 187 -32.76 -0.91 7.32
CA PRO A 187 -31.72 -0.53 8.27
C PRO A 187 -30.49 -1.45 8.14
N CYS A 188 -29.35 -0.85 7.79
CA CYS A 188 -28.06 -1.52 7.84
C CYS A 188 -27.63 -1.70 9.31
N PRO A 189 -27.15 -2.89 9.73
CA PRO A 189 -26.71 -3.14 11.10
C PRO A 189 -25.34 -2.51 11.38
N LEU A 190 -24.59 -2.13 10.35
CA LEU A 190 -23.32 -1.42 10.51
C LEU A 190 -23.57 0.05 10.87
N PRO A 191 -22.86 0.60 11.87
CA PRO A 191 -22.96 2.02 12.18
C PRO A 191 -22.59 2.87 10.97
N LYS A 192 -23.44 3.82 10.60
CA LYS A 192 -23.23 4.70 9.44
C LYS A 192 -21.86 5.40 9.47
N ALA A 193 -21.43 5.83 10.65
CA ALA A 193 -20.12 6.45 10.86
C ALA A 193 -18.95 5.55 10.42
N VAL A 194 -19.04 4.23 10.61
CA VAL A 194 -18.01 3.27 10.18
C VAL A 194 -17.94 3.20 8.65
N ILE A 195 -19.10 3.11 7.99
CA ILE A 195 -19.17 3.03 6.53
C ILE A 195 -18.65 4.33 5.91
N GLU A 196 -19.06 5.47 6.46
CA GLU A 196 -18.59 6.78 6.04
C GLU A 196 -17.06 6.93 6.19
N GLU A 197 -16.51 6.50 7.32
CA GLU A 197 -15.06 6.55 7.52
C GLU A 197 -14.31 5.60 6.60
N ALA A 198 -14.84 4.40 6.32
CA ALA A 198 -14.24 3.47 5.35
C ALA A 198 -14.18 4.07 3.94
N VAL A 199 -15.19 4.85 3.55
CA VAL A 199 -15.15 5.60 2.29
C VAL A 199 -14.11 6.73 2.36
N ASP A 200 -14.07 7.46 3.48
CA ASP A 200 -13.14 8.57 3.67
C ASP A 200 -11.67 8.09 3.69
N THR A 201 -11.38 6.90 4.22
CA THR A 201 -10.05 6.27 4.17
C THR A 201 -9.70 5.83 2.76
N ILE A 202 -10.63 5.22 2.01
CA ILE A 202 -10.40 4.88 0.60
C ILE A 202 -10.09 6.14 -0.22
N ARG A 203 -10.83 7.24 -0.03
CA ARG A 203 -10.59 8.52 -0.70
C ARG A 203 -9.27 9.18 -0.29
N LEU A 204 -8.86 9.02 0.97
CA LEU A 204 -7.57 9.48 1.47
C LEU A 204 -6.41 8.75 0.78
N LEU A 205 -6.49 7.43 0.74
CA LEU A 205 -5.44 6.52 0.25
C LEU A 205 -5.32 6.52 -1.27
N PHE A 206 -6.43 6.74 -1.98
CA PHE A 206 -6.51 6.73 -3.43
C PHE A 206 -7.11 8.05 -3.93
N PRO A 207 -6.36 9.17 -3.86
CA PRO A 207 -6.81 10.46 -4.37
C PRO A 207 -7.04 10.39 -5.89
N ASN A 208 -7.89 11.28 -6.42
CA ASN A 208 -8.16 11.37 -7.86
C ASN A 208 -6.98 11.99 -8.64
N SER A 209 -5.83 11.30 -8.63
CA SER A 209 -4.60 11.69 -9.32
C SER A 209 -4.29 10.72 -10.47
N LYS A 210 -3.36 11.12 -11.34
CA LYS A 210 -2.92 10.31 -12.48
C LYS A 210 -2.21 9.03 -12.01
N GLU A 211 -1.43 9.14 -10.94
CA GLU A 211 -0.67 8.05 -10.31
C GLU A 211 -1.63 6.99 -9.77
N THR A 212 -2.68 7.41 -9.07
CA THR A 212 -3.72 6.52 -8.55
C THR A 212 -4.45 5.80 -9.69
N LYS A 213 -4.87 6.51 -10.73
CA LYS A 213 -5.53 5.88 -11.89
C LYS A 213 -4.64 4.85 -12.57
N ARG A 214 -3.35 5.17 -12.73
CA ARG A 214 -2.36 4.26 -13.32
C ARG A 214 -2.12 3.04 -12.43
N PHE A 215 -2.02 3.23 -11.12
CA PHE A 215 -1.86 2.15 -10.14
C PHE A 215 -3.05 1.20 -10.18
N LEU A 216 -4.27 1.72 -10.06
CA LEU A 216 -5.49 0.91 -10.07
C LEU A 216 -5.70 0.19 -11.40
N SER A 217 -5.39 0.83 -12.53
CA SER A 217 -5.46 0.19 -13.84
C SER A 217 -4.50 -1.00 -13.97
N ARG A 218 -3.29 -0.92 -13.37
CA ARG A 218 -2.35 -2.05 -13.34
C ARG A 218 -2.85 -3.20 -12.47
N GLU A 219 -3.51 -2.87 -11.37
CA GLU A 219 -4.13 -3.84 -10.46
C GLU A 219 -5.48 -4.37 -10.95
N GLY A 220 -5.98 -3.90 -12.10
CA GLY A 220 -7.29 -4.28 -12.63
C GLY A 220 -8.46 -3.83 -11.73
N ARG A 221 -8.32 -2.68 -11.07
CA ARG A 221 -9.28 -2.15 -10.09
C ARG A 221 -9.95 -0.86 -10.59
N SER A 222 -11.23 -0.72 -10.33
CA SER A 222 -12.06 0.40 -10.79
C SER A 222 -12.95 1.02 -9.71
N PHE A 223 -12.83 0.63 -8.44
CA PHE A 223 -13.71 1.07 -7.33
C PHE A 223 -13.71 2.59 -7.04
N LEU A 224 -12.79 3.36 -7.61
CA LEU A 224 -12.85 4.83 -7.57
C LEU A 224 -13.93 5.44 -8.46
N LYS A 225 -14.46 4.68 -9.43
CA LYS A 225 -15.60 5.08 -10.27
C LYS A 225 -16.89 5.23 -9.46
N VAL A 226 -16.95 4.66 -8.26
CA VAL A 226 -18.12 4.75 -7.37
C VAL A 226 -18.32 6.20 -6.89
N PRO A 227 -19.50 6.80 -7.15
CA PRO A 227 -19.81 8.13 -6.66
C PRO A 227 -20.26 8.07 -5.20
N TYR A 228 -19.32 8.05 -4.26
CA TYR A 228 -19.67 8.05 -2.83
C TYR A 228 -20.29 9.37 -2.31
N GLY A 229 -20.33 10.44 -3.12
CA GLY A 229 -20.80 11.77 -2.69
C GLY A 229 -19.91 12.48 -1.66
N ARG A 230 -18.70 11.96 -1.40
CA ARG A 230 -17.77 12.44 -0.36
C ARG A 230 -16.41 12.85 -0.93
N GLY A 231 -15.85 13.93 -0.38
CA GLY A 231 -14.54 14.47 -0.72
C GLY A 231 -13.40 13.85 0.10
N ARG A 232 -12.16 14.15 -0.29
CA ARG A 232 -10.97 13.71 0.44
C ARG A 232 -10.79 14.54 1.71
N ARG A 233 -10.76 13.89 2.87
CA ARG A 233 -10.48 14.51 4.17
C ARG A 233 -9.00 14.38 4.49
N LEU A 234 -8.39 15.44 5.01
CA LEU A 234 -6.96 15.50 5.35
C LEU A 234 -6.72 15.81 6.83
N SER A 235 -7.78 15.96 7.63
CA SER A 235 -7.66 16.09 9.08
C SER A 235 -7.67 14.70 9.71
N LEU A 236 -6.65 14.38 10.51
CA LEU A 236 -6.62 13.12 11.23
C LEU A 236 -7.78 12.97 12.22
N GLY A 237 -8.33 14.09 12.72
CA GLY A 237 -9.49 14.10 13.61
C GLY A 237 -10.77 13.55 12.98
N ASP A 238 -10.85 13.52 11.64
CA ASP A 238 -12.01 13.01 10.91
C ASP A 238 -12.10 11.48 10.89
N TYR A 239 -11.03 10.80 11.31
CA TYR A 239 -10.93 9.34 11.39
C TYR A 239 -11.01 8.91 12.84
N THR A 240 -11.82 7.92 13.18
CA THR A 240 -12.05 7.39 14.54
C THR A 240 -11.75 5.89 14.60
N TYR A 241 -12.23 5.11 13.62
CA TYR A 241 -12.11 3.64 13.59
C TYR A 241 -10.80 3.15 12.98
N TRP A 242 -10.25 3.86 11.99
CA TRP A 242 -8.98 3.53 11.33
C TRP A 242 -7.87 4.54 11.62
N ARG A 243 -8.10 5.46 12.57
CA ARG A 243 -7.14 6.50 12.97
C ARG A 243 -5.76 5.93 13.26
N GLN A 244 -5.66 4.89 14.09
CA GLN A 244 -4.38 4.30 14.48
C GLN A 244 -3.59 3.80 13.26
N SER A 245 -4.22 3.04 12.37
CA SER A 245 -3.57 2.57 11.14
C SER A 245 -3.10 3.73 10.25
N VAL A 246 -3.90 4.80 10.14
CA VAL A 246 -3.53 5.99 9.39
C VAL A 246 -2.36 6.71 10.06
N VAL A 247 -2.35 6.86 11.38
CA VAL A 247 -1.23 7.43 12.15
C VAL A 247 0.04 6.63 11.92
N ASP A 248 -0.03 5.30 12.01
CA ASP A 248 1.14 4.45 11.86
C ASP A 248 1.74 4.56 10.44
N LEU A 249 0.89 4.61 9.40
CA LEU A 249 1.33 4.84 8.03
C LEU A 249 1.93 6.24 7.84
N ILE A 250 1.37 7.27 8.47
CA ILE A 250 1.89 8.64 8.40
C ILE A 250 3.24 8.75 9.13
N ASN A 251 3.38 8.13 10.30
CA ASN A 251 4.65 8.09 11.01
C ASN A 251 5.72 7.42 10.15
N HIS A 252 5.39 6.29 9.50
CA HIS A 252 6.30 5.64 8.57
C HIS A 252 6.60 6.47 7.32
N TRP A 253 5.64 7.27 6.86
CA TRP A 253 5.83 8.20 5.76
C TRP A 253 6.82 9.31 6.14
N GLU A 254 6.77 9.80 7.38
CA GLU A 254 7.68 10.84 7.86
C GLU A 254 9.11 10.34 8.10
N ASP A 255 9.32 9.03 8.32
CA ASP A 255 10.65 8.43 8.38
C ASP A 255 11.43 8.54 7.04
N GLY A 256 10.75 8.91 5.95
CA GLY A 256 11.34 9.16 4.64
C GLY A 256 11.38 7.94 3.70
N PRO A 257 11.55 8.17 2.39
CA PRO A 257 11.48 7.12 1.37
C PRO A 257 12.67 6.16 1.46
N LYS A 258 12.47 4.90 1.02
CA LYS A 258 13.48 3.83 1.09
C LYS A 258 13.99 3.44 -0.31
N GLY A 259 15.25 3.00 -0.38
CA GLY A 259 15.85 2.41 -1.59
C GLY A 259 16.24 3.43 -2.66
N TRP A 260 16.07 3.09 -3.95
CA TRP A 260 16.41 3.96 -5.08
C TRP A 260 15.62 5.28 -5.10
N ALA A 261 14.48 5.34 -4.41
CA ALA A 261 13.73 6.57 -4.19
C ALA A 261 14.47 7.59 -3.31
N GLN A 262 15.40 7.14 -2.45
CA GLN A 262 16.30 8.02 -1.69
C GLN A 262 17.34 8.68 -2.61
N ILE A 263 17.72 8.02 -3.70
CA ILE A 263 18.65 8.56 -4.70
C ILE A 263 17.94 9.57 -5.62
N ARG A 264 16.64 9.35 -5.88
CA ARG A 264 15.70 10.37 -6.39
C ARG A 264 15.27 11.31 -5.26
N LEU A 265 16.24 11.96 -4.64
CA LEU A 265 16.00 13.08 -3.72
C LEU A 265 15.10 14.10 -4.44
N ASN A 266 13.84 14.15 -4.02
CA ASN A 266 12.89 15.15 -4.44
C ASN A 266 13.41 16.49 -3.90
N PRO A 267 13.62 17.52 -4.74
CA PRO A 267 14.12 18.82 -4.30
C PRO A 267 13.27 19.49 -3.22
N ASP A 268 12.00 19.08 -3.09
CA ASP A 268 10.99 19.75 -2.27
C ASP A 268 11.00 19.37 -0.78
N GLN A 269 11.69 18.31 -0.36
CA GLN A 269 11.75 17.93 1.05
C GLN A 269 13.13 18.20 1.66
N GLY A 270 13.36 19.47 1.99
CA GLY A 270 14.16 19.92 3.14
C GLY A 270 15.69 19.78 3.07
N ASN A 271 16.24 18.79 2.37
CA ASN A 271 17.67 18.48 2.41
C ASN A 271 18.36 18.70 1.06
N LEU A 272 18.05 19.82 0.39
CA LEU A 272 18.84 20.31 -0.76
C LEU A 272 20.34 20.42 -0.42
N MET A 273 20.66 20.76 0.83
CA MET A 273 22.03 20.84 1.30
C MET A 273 22.71 19.45 1.28
N GLU A 274 22.05 18.41 1.78
CA GLU A 274 22.61 17.05 1.77
C GLU A 274 22.68 16.44 0.37
N TYR A 275 21.70 16.75 -0.49
CA TYR A 275 21.76 16.38 -1.90
C TYR A 275 22.92 17.06 -2.61
N ALA A 276 23.11 18.36 -2.39
CA ALA A 276 24.20 19.13 -2.97
C ALA A 276 25.56 18.63 -2.47
N THR A 277 25.71 18.32 -1.18
CA THR A 277 26.97 17.78 -0.64
C THR A 277 27.27 16.38 -1.17
N PHE A 278 26.26 15.51 -1.31
CA PHE A 278 26.44 14.18 -1.91
C PHE A 278 26.91 14.26 -3.36
N TRP A 279 26.27 15.10 -4.19
CA TRP A 279 26.68 15.27 -5.59
C TRP A 279 28.00 16.04 -5.73
N ALA A 280 28.29 17.00 -4.85
CA ALA A 280 29.59 17.67 -4.82
C ALA A 280 30.71 16.68 -4.49
N ALA A 281 30.55 15.85 -3.47
CA ALA A 281 31.52 14.82 -3.10
C ALA A 281 31.73 13.81 -4.24
N THR A 282 30.65 13.37 -4.89
CA THR A 282 30.70 12.45 -6.04
C THR A 282 31.46 13.09 -7.22
N THR A 283 31.18 14.35 -7.51
CA THR A 283 31.85 15.09 -8.60
C THR A 283 33.34 15.27 -8.32
N VAL A 284 33.72 15.59 -7.07
CA VAL A 284 35.11 15.66 -6.64
C VAL A 284 35.80 14.31 -6.78
N LEU A 285 35.17 13.21 -6.38
CA LEU A 285 35.72 11.86 -6.52
C LEU A 285 36.01 11.50 -7.99
N ILE A 286 35.09 11.85 -8.90
CA ILE A 286 35.27 11.60 -10.33
C ILE A 286 36.41 12.45 -10.89
N LEU A 287 36.43 13.75 -10.57
CA LEU A 287 37.48 14.67 -11.01
C LEU A 287 38.86 14.26 -10.51
N THR A 288 38.99 13.84 -9.25
CA THR A 288 40.27 13.35 -8.71
C THR A 288 40.72 12.08 -9.39
N THR A 289 39.80 11.13 -9.64
CA THR A 289 40.11 9.89 -10.37
C THR A 289 40.61 10.18 -11.79
N VAL A 290 39.92 11.07 -12.51
CA VAL A 290 40.31 11.48 -13.87
C VAL A 290 41.65 12.23 -13.86
N SER A 291 41.85 13.13 -12.90
CA SER A 291 43.12 13.88 -12.74
C SER A 291 44.30 12.95 -12.51
N ILE A 292 44.14 11.91 -11.68
CA ILE A 292 45.18 10.89 -11.46
C ILE A 292 45.54 10.18 -12.77
N MET A 293 44.54 9.80 -13.58
CA MET A 293 44.78 9.15 -14.87
C MET A 293 45.54 10.07 -15.84
N PHE A 294 45.17 11.35 -15.93
CA PHE A 294 45.91 12.32 -16.74
C PHE A 294 47.32 12.57 -16.23
N GLY A 295 47.52 12.57 -14.91
CA GLY A 295 48.84 12.67 -14.28
C GLY A 295 49.75 11.51 -14.68
N ILE A 296 49.24 10.27 -14.64
CA ILE A 296 49.98 9.08 -15.07
C ILE A 296 50.31 9.14 -16.56
N ALA A 297 49.34 9.51 -17.41
CA ALA A 297 49.57 9.65 -18.85
C ALA A 297 50.66 10.70 -19.16
N SER A 298 50.62 11.84 -18.48
CA SER A 298 51.61 12.91 -18.62
C SER A 298 53.01 12.45 -18.20
N LEU A 299 53.13 11.66 -17.13
CA LEU A 299 54.40 11.09 -16.69
C LEU A 299 55.00 10.15 -17.75
N VAL A 300 54.16 9.32 -18.38
CA VAL A 300 54.58 8.40 -19.45
C VAL A 300 55.07 9.17 -20.67
N ILE A 301 54.33 10.21 -21.08
CA ILE A 301 54.73 11.07 -22.22
C ILE A 301 56.04 11.79 -21.92
N ALA A 302 56.21 12.34 -20.71
CA ALA A 302 57.44 13.00 -20.30
C ALA A 302 58.65 12.04 -20.35
N LYS A 303 58.47 10.79 -19.91
CA LYS A 303 59.51 9.76 -19.98
C LYS A 303 59.89 9.44 -21.43
N GLN A 304 58.90 9.30 -22.32
CA GLN A 304 59.16 9.07 -23.74
C GLN A 304 59.90 10.24 -24.40
N ALA A 305 59.52 11.48 -24.08
CA ALA A 305 60.18 12.68 -24.59
C ALA A 305 61.65 12.77 -24.12
N LEU A 306 61.92 12.39 -22.86
CA LEU A 306 63.28 12.34 -22.33
C LEU A 306 64.14 11.30 -23.05
N ASP A 307 63.60 10.09 -23.26
CA ASP A 307 64.31 9.02 -23.98
C ASP A 307 64.64 9.44 -25.43
N ILE A 308 63.73 10.15 -26.11
CA ILE A 308 63.96 10.70 -27.45
C ILE A 308 65.04 11.79 -27.40
N SER A 309 64.98 12.71 -26.43
CA SER A 309 65.95 13.79 -26.25
C SER A 309 67.37 13.27 -26.06
N ILE A 310 67.55 12.25 -25.20
CA ILE A 310 68.86 11.60 -24.99
C ILE A 310 69.39 11.00 -26.29
N LYS A 311 68.54 10.32 -27.06
CA LYS A 311 68.93 9.75 -28.35
C LYS A 311 69.32 10.83 -29.36
N SER A 312 68.55 11.92 -29.46
CA SER A 312 68.88 13.04 -30.35
C SER A 312 70.19 13.73 -29.93
N TYR A 313 70.44 13.87 -28.63
CA TYR A 313 71.68 14.43 -28.12
C TYR A 313 72.89 13.58 -28.50
N ASN A 314 72.80 12.25 -28.30
CA ASN A 314 73.88 11.33 -28.66
C ASN A 314 74.16 11.31 -30.18
N LEU A 315 73.12 11.41 -31.01
CA LEU A 315 73.28 11.43 -32.46
C LEU A 315 73.92 12.75 -32.93
N ALA A 316 73.48 13.88 -32.39
CA ALA A 316 74.08 15.19 -32.67
C ALA A 316 75.54 15.25 -32.21
N LEU A 317 75.86 14.65 -31.05
CA LEU A 317 77.23 14.54 -30.57
C LEU A 317 78.10 13.68 -31.51
N ALA A 318 77.58 12.52 -31.95
CA ALA A 318 78.28 11.66 -32.90
C ALA A 318 78.53 12.34 -34.26
N GLU A 319 77.56 13.11 -34.75
CA GLU A 319 77.70 13.90 -35.98
C GLU A 319 78.76 15.00 -35.82
N ALA A 320 78.72 15.76 -34.71
CA ALA A 320 79.72 16.78 -34.42
C ALA A 320 81.14 16.20 -34.27
N CYS A 321 81.28 15.02 -33.69
CA CYS A 321 82.58 14.35 -33.53
C CYS A 321 83.10 13.66 -34.81
N ALA A 322 82.29 13.55 -35.86
CA ALA A 322 82.71 12.96 -37.13
C ALA A 322 83.45 13.95 -38.05
N GLU A 323 83.42 15.25 -37.74
CA GLU A 323 84.15 16.27 -38.52
C GLU A 323 85.67 16.19 -38.30
N ALA A 324 86.45 16.40 -39.36
CA ALA A 324 87.90 16.14 -39.38
C ALA A 324 88.73 16.95 -38.36
N ASN A 325 88.21 18.06 -37.85
CA ASN A 325 88.86 18.91 -36.84
C ASN A 325 88.13 18.91 -35.48
N ALA A 326 87.21 17.98 -35.23
CA ALA A 326 86.32 18.01 -34.06
C ALA A 326 87.05 17.93 -32.71
N THR A 327 88.21 17.25 -32.66
CA THR A 327 89.04 17.15 -31.44
C THR A 327 89.70 18.48 -31.04
N ASP A 328 89.90 19.41 -31.98
CA ASP A 328 90.46 20.74 -31.70
C ASP A 328 89.37 21.76 -31.32
N THR A 329 88.14 21.60 -31.81
CA THR A 329 87.04 22.56 -31.61
C THR A 329 86.15 22.25 -30.41
N LEU A 330 86.01 20.98 -30.01
CA LEU A 330 85.17 20.53 -28.89
C LEU A 330 85.96 19.64 -27.89
N PRO A 331 87.03 20.17 -27.26
CA PRO A 331 87.87 19.40 -26.35
C PRO A 331 87.06 18.97 -25.11
N GLY A 332 87.01 17.66 -24.87
CA GLY A 332 86.31 17.04 -23.73
C GLY A 332 84.94 16.44 -24.05
N PHE A 333 84.39 16.68 -25.24
CA PHE A 333 83.15 16.06 -25.73
C PHE A 333 83.40 15.01 -26.82
N CYS A 334 84.43 15.22 -27.63
CA CYS A 334 84.94 14.27 -28.61
C CYS A 334 86.31 13.77 -28.14
N THR A 335 86.45 12.47 -27.89
CA THR A 335 87.70 11.83 -27.44
C THR A 335 88.20 10.82 -28.46
#